data_AF-A0A3G2C7I0-F1
#
_entry.id   AF-A0A3G2C7I0-F1
#
_cell.length_a   1.000
_cell.length_b   1.000
_cell.length_c   1.000
_cell.angle_alpha   90.00
_cell.angle_beta   90.00
_cell.angle_gamma   90.00
#
_symmetry.space_group_name_H-M   'P 1'
#
loop_
_entity.id
_entity.type
_entity.pdbx_description
1 polymer ?
#
loop_
_entity_poly.entity_id
_entity_poly.type
_entity_poly.pdbx_seq_one_letter_code
_entity_poly.pdbx_strand_id
1 'polypeptide(L)'
;MSRAKLFYDQSKRRDGLIVGNDFVTLDEVQTISFTDTDEMRAALKGYLEQGNFTVGDYKGVADAGVILCGNISKETMDNDGFTNMFTELPSVFHESALIERFHGFIKGWNIPRMNDDLKISGWALNSEYFCSIMHELRSDMTYRTIVDELVDVPAGADTRDTEAVKRIATAYLKLLFPNVRKASDISCDEFKRYCFNRARKMRETIKIQLGLLDTEYAGKDLPNFKVVNLEEE
;
A
#
# COMPACT_ATOMS: atom_id res chain seq x y z
N MET A 1 -13.48 5.52 15.44
CA MET A 1 -13.30 6.69 14.55
C MET A 1 -14.58 6.86 13.74
N SER A 2 -15.09 8.08 13.51
CA SER A 2 -16.33 8.27 12.73
C SER A 2 -16.05 8.62 11.27
N ARG A 3 -16.97 8.26 10.37
CA ARG A 3 -16.95 8.63 8.95
C ARG A 3 -16.74 10.11 8.73
N ALA A 4 -17.39 10.94 9.56
CA ALA A 4 -17.29 12.38 9.49
C ALA A 4 -15.86 12.89 9.66
N LYS A 5 -15.09 12.28 10.56
CA LYS A 5 -13.68 12.66 10.78
C LYS A 5 -12.78 12.18 9.64
N LEU A 6 -13.04 11.01 9.07
CA LEU A 6 -12.18 10.46 8.02
C LEU A 6 -12.47 11.09 6.65
N PHE A 7 -13.74 11.22 6.26
CA PHE A 7 -14.17 11.62 4.93
C PHE A 7 -14.75 13.04 4.89
N TYR A 8 -15.88 13.27 5.55
CA TYR A 8 -16.57 14.58 5.52
C TYR A 8 -17.61 14.72 6.62
N ASP A 9 -17.53 15.82 7.37
CA ASP A 9 -18.51 16.21 8.40
C ASP A 9 -19.64 17.04 7.75
N GLN A 10 -20.81 16.42 7.57
CA GLN A 10 -21.99 17.07 6.99
C GLN A 10 -22.53 18.22 7.85
N SER A 11 -22.41 18.11 9.18
CA SER A 11 -22.94 19.12 10.10
C SER A 11 -22.11 20.40 10.05
N LYS A 12 -20.78 20.26 9.93
CA LYS A 12 -19.83 21.37 9.86
C LYS A 12 -19.46 21.78 8.43
N ARG A 13 -19.91 21.01 7.44
CA ARG A 13 -19.52 21.12 6.03
C ARG A 13 -18.01 21.21 5.83
N ARG A 14 -17.30 20.26 6.44
CA ARG A 14 -15.83 20.27 6.46
C ARG A 14 -15.28 18.93 6.02
N ASP A 15 -14.25 18.98 5.19
CA ASP A 15 -13.50 17.80 4.76
C ASP A 15 -12.82 17.08 5.94
N GLY A 16 -12.78 15.76 5.83
CA GLY A 16 -12.13 14.87 6.77
C GLY A 16 -10.62 14.73 6.51
N LEU A 17 -9.99 13.87 7.31
CA LEU A 17 -8.54 13.67 7.33
C LEU A 17 -7.94 13.20 5.99
N ILE A 18 -8.68 12.50 5.14
CA ILE A 18 -8.13 12.06 3.86
C ILE A 18 -7.89 13.21 2.87
N VAL A 19 -8.55 14.35 3.06
CA VAL A 19 -8.41 15.50 2.18
C VAL A 19 -7.29 16.40 2.71
N GLY A 20 -6.29 16.67 1.87
CA GLY A 20 -5.18 17.58 2.20
C GLY A 20 -4.02 16.95 2.99
N ASN A 21 -3.96 15.62 3.11
CA ASN A 21 -2.83 14.90 3.69
C ASN A 21 -2.27 13.89 2.67
N ASP A 22 -0.96 13.63 2.71
CA ASP A 22 -0.32 12.63 1.83
C ASP A 22 -0.68 11.19 2.19
N PHE A 23 -0.93 10.95 3.48
CA PHE A 23 -1.39 9.67 4.00
C PHE A 23 -2.12 9.85 5.34
N VAL A 24 -2.94 8.86 5.67
CA VAL A 24 -3.62 8.72 6.95
C VAL A 24 -3.28 7.35 7.52
N THR A 25 -2.74 7.34 8.74
CA THR A 25 -2.45 6.10 9.48
C THR A 25 -3.52 5.86 10.54
N LEU A 26 -4.10 4.67 10.52
CA LEU A 26 -4.95 4.14 11.58
C LEU A 26 -4.10 3.21 12.44
N ASP A 27 -3.59 3.76 13.54
CA ASP A 27 -2.80 2.99 14.50
C ASP A 27 -3.69 2.22 15.48
N GLU A 28 -3.17 1.09 15.98
CA GLU A 28 -3.89 0.13 16.83
C GLU A 28 -5.29 -0.19 16.29
N VAL A 29 -5.35 -0.54 15.00
CA VAL A 29 -6.59 -0.66 14.23
C VAL A 29 -7.60 -1.61 14.90
N GLN A 30 -7.15 -2.64 15.62
CA GLN A 30 -8.00 -3.56 16.38
C GLN A 30 -8.89 -2.88 17.45
N THR A 31 -8.50 -1.69 17.92
CA THR A 31 -9.25 -0.92 18.92
C THR A 31 -10.28 0.02 18.28
N ILE A 32 -10.21 0.21 16.96
CA ILE A 32 -11.04 1.17 16.25
C ILE A 32 -12.39 0.54 15.95
N SER A 33 -13.44 1.08 16.56
CA SER A 33 -14.83 0.84 16.15
C SER A 33 -15.37 1.96 15.27
N PHE A 34 -16.15 1.58 14.26
CA PHE A 34 -16.88 2.47 13.37
C PHE A 34 -18.38 2.35 13.68
N THR A 35 -19.07 3.46 13.86
CA THR A 35 -20.50 3.48 14.20
C THR A 35 -21.39 2.98 13.06
N ASP A 36 -21.08 3.34 11.82
CA ASP A 36 -21.87 3.00 10.63
C ASP A 36 -21.02 2.20 9.64
N THR A 37 -20.93 0.89 9.87
CA THR A 37 -20.04 -0.02 9.13
C THR A 37 -20.33 -0.02 7.63
N ASP A 38 -21.59 -0.05 7.21
CA ASP A 38 -21.95 -0.17 5.80
C ASP A 38 -21.70 1.12 5.02
N GLU A 39 -22.00 2.28 5.60
CA GLU A 39 -21.69 3.57 4.98
C GLU A 39 -20.16 3.78 4.87
N MET A 40 -19.42 3.38 5.91
CA MET A 40 -17.96 3.39 5.88
C MET A 40 -17.40 2.47 4.80
N ARG A 41 -17.93 1.26 4.63
CA ARG A 41 -17.53 0.33 3.56
C ARG A 41 -17.76 0.95 2.19
N ALA A 42 -18.93 1.53 1.95
CA ALA A 42 -19.25 2.15 0.67
C ALA A 42 -18.29 3.30 0.33
N ALA A 43 -18.01 4.18 1.30
CA ALA A 43 -17.06 5.28 1.13
C ALA A 43 -15.63 4.77 0.88
N LEU A 44 -15.17 3.78 1.66
CA LEU A 44 -13.84 3.18 1.50
C LEU A 44 -13.66 2.46 0.16
N LYS A 45 -14.68 1.76 -0.34
CA LYS A 45 -14.61 1.07 -1.64
C LYS A 45 -14.40 2.06 -2.79
N GLY A 46 -15.20 3.13 -2.85
CA GLY A 46 -15.02 4.18 -3.85
C GLY A 46 -13.63 4.82 -3.74
N TYR A 47 -13.21 5.09 -2.51
CA TYR A 47 -11.97 5.80 -2.24
C TYR A 47 -10.72 4.98 -2.60
N LEU A 48 -10.68 3.72 -2.18
CA LEU A 48 -9.54 2.84 -2.44
C LEU A 48 -9.45 2.42 -3.92
N GLU A 49 -10.55 2.48 -4.69
CA GLU A 49 -10.53 2.18 -6.12
C GLU A 49 -10.14 3.41 -6.97
N GLN A 50 -10.73 4.57 -6.70
CA GLN A 50 -10.70 5.72 -7.62
C GLN A 50 -10.29 7.04 -6.95
N GLY A 51 -9.99 7.03 -5.65
CA GLY A 51 -9.69 8.24 -4.87
C GLY A 51 -10.91 9.14 -4.61
N ASN A 52 -12.12 8.69 -4.97
CA ASN A 52 -13.35 9.45 -4.75
C ASN A 52 -14.17 8.87 -3.58
N PHE A 53 -14.95 9.72 -2.92
CA PHE A 53 -15.84 9.26 -1.86
C PHE A 53 -17.15 10.05 -1.90
N THR A 54 -18.23 9.39 -1.49
CA THR A 54 -19.55 10.01 -1.41
C THR A 54 -20.06 9.91 0.02
N VAL A 55 -20.54 11.04 0.54
CA VAL A 55 -21.06 11.19 1.90
C VAL A 55 -22.39 11.95 1.81
N GLY A 56 -23.51 11.22 1.84
CA GLY A 56 -24.81 11.80 1.49
C GLY A 56 -24.75 12.42 0.09
N ASP A 57 -25.03 13.72 -0.01
CA ASP A 57 -25.00 14.46 -1.29
C ASP A 57 -23.60 15.03 -1.63
N TYR A 58 -22.63 14.93 -0.72
CA TYR A 58 -21.28 15.45 -0.96
C TYR A 58 -20.41 14.41 -1.69
N LYS A 59 -19.73 14.85 -2.75
CA LYS A 59 -18.72 14.07 -3.47
C LYS A 59 -17.37 14.76 -3.31
N GLY A 60 -16.41 14.04 -2.75
CA GLY A 60 -15.03 14.50 -2.58
C GLY A 60 -14.05 13.63 -3.37
N VAL A 61 -12.87 14.20 -3.62
CA VAL A 61 -11.71 13.49 -4.18
C VAL A 61 -10.52 13.75 -3.24
N ALA A 62 -9.74 12.71 -3.02
CA ALA A 62 -8.52 12.77 -2.23
C ALA A 62 -7.49 11.76 -2.76
N ASP A 63 -6.24 11.96 -2.40
CA ASP A 63 -5.09 11.17 -2.86
C ASP A 63 -4.23 10.62 -1.71
N ALA A 64 -4.68 10.80 -0.47
CA ALA A 64 -4.01 10.29 0.72
C ALA A 64 -3.87 8.75 0.69
N GLY A 65 -2.66 8.25 0.93
CA GLY A 65 -2.46 6.82 1.20
C GLY A 65 -3.13 6.42 2.52
N VAL A 66 -3.73 5.22 2.58
CA VAL A 66 -4.29 4.69 3.84
C VAL A 66 -3.35 3.61 4.37
N ILE A 67 -2.94 3.76 5.63
CA ILE A 67 -2.07 2.79 6.32
C ILE A 67 -2.83 2.27 7.53
N LEU A 68 -2.90 0.95 7.66
CA LEU A 68 -3.43 0.28 8.84
C LEU A 68 -2.27 -0.31 9.63
N CYS A 69 -2.13 0.08 10.89
CA CYS A 69 -1.18 -0.49 11.83
C CYS A 69 -1.96 -1.24 12.90
N GLY A 70 -1.61 -2.50 13.11
CA GLY A 70 -2.30 -3.37 14.05
C GLY A 70 -1.37 -4.46 14.55
N ASN A 71 -1.72 -5.00 15.71
CA ASN A 71 -1.02 -6.16 16.27
C ASN A 71 -1.60 -7.45 15.69
N ILE A 72 -0.73 -8.40 15.39
CA ILE A 72 -1.11 -9.74 14.93
C ILE A 72 -0.78 -10.74 16.04
N SER A 73 -1.62 -11.76 16.20
CA SER A 73 -1.42 -12.79 17.22
C SER A 73 -0.10 -13.56 16.99
N LYS A 74 0.52 -14.03 18.07
CA LYS A 74 1.77 -14.80 18.00
C LYS A 74 1.61 -16.09 17.19
N GLU A 75 0.47 -16.76 17.32
CA GLU A 75 0.16 -17.98 16.56
C GLU A 75 0.19 -17.72 15.05
N THR A 76 -0.40 -16.61 14.61
CA THR A 76 -0.38 -16.21 13.20
C THR A 76 1.02 -15.83 12.74
N MET A 77 1.82 -15.19 13.60
CA MET A 77 3.22 -14.89 13.31
C MET A 77 4.07 -16.16 13.17
N ASP A 78 3.88 -17.15 14.05
CA ASP A 78 4.63 -18.41 14.06
C ASP A 78 4.30 -19.24 12.80
N ASN A 79 3.10 -19.09 12.24
CA ASN A 79 2.69 -19.65 10.96
C ASN A 79 3.06 -18.75 9.75
N ASP A 80 3.98 -17.80 9.91
CA ASP A 80 4.38 -16.81 8.89
C ASP A 80 3.21 -16.13 8.15
N GLY A 81 2.08 -15.91 8.83
CA GLY A 81 0.89 -15.32 8.24
C GLY A 81 0.18 -16.21 7.22
N PHE A 82 0.29 -17.54 7.32
CA PHE A 82 -0.55 -18.50 6.58
C PHE A 82 -1.90 -18.78 7.27
N THR A 83 -2.12 -18.21 8.46
CA THR A 83 -3.46 -18.13 9.07
C THR A 83 -4.07 -16.75 8.80
N ASN A 84 -5.39 -16.63 8.98
CA ASN A 84 -6.11 -15.40 8.71
C ASN A 84 -5.64 -14.27 9.65
N MET A 85 -4.88 -13.31 9.10
CA MET A 85 -4.37 -12.13 9.80
C MET A 85 -5.44 -11.04 9.96
N PHE A 86 -6.45 -11.07 9.10
CA PHE A 86 -7.44 -10.01 9.02
C PHE A 86 -8.56 -10.14 10.06
N THR A 87 -8.61 -11.22 10.83
CA THR A 87 -9.54 -11.36 11.97
C THR A 87 -9.33 -10.32 13.05
N GLU A 88 -8.10 -9.78 13.16
CA GLU A 88 -7.74 -8.72 14.11
C GLU A 88 -8.12 -7.32 13.61
N LEU A 89 -8.50 -7.18 12.33
CA LEU A 89 -8.96 -5.89 11.82
C LEU A 89 -10.40 -5.60 12.30
N PRO A 90 -10.83 -4.33 12.28
CA PRO A 90 -12.23 -4.00 12.45
C PRO A 90 -13.10 -4.69 11.41
N SER A 91 -14.33 -5.06 11.81
CA SER A 91 -15.31 -5.76 10.98
C SER A 91 -15.62 -5.10 9.63
N VAL A 92 -15.34 -3.79 9.50
CA VAL A 92 -15.42 -3.06 8.23
C VAL A 92 -14.50 -3.66 7.16
N PHE A 93 -13.34 -4.19 7.54
CA PHE A 93 -12.31 -4.73 6.64
C PHE A 93 -12.40 -6.25 6.43
N HIS A 94 -13.38 -6.95 7.03
CA HIS A 94 -13.55 -8.40 6.85
C HIS A 94 -14.20 -8.78 5.50
N GLU A 95 -14.34 -7.83 4.58
CA GLU A 95 -14.90 -8.08 3.25
C GLU A 95 -13.78 -8.24 2.23
N SER A 96 -13.77 -9.35 1.49
CA SER A 96 -12.77 -9.65 0.45
C SER A 96 -12.65 -8.51 -0.56
N ALA A 97 -13.78 -7.89 -0.95
CA ALA A 97 -13.82 -6.71 -1.81
C ALA A 97 -13.01 -5.53 -1.27
N LEU A 98 -12.95 -5.28 0.04
CA LEU A 98 -12.12 -4.20 0.56
C LEU A 98 -10.64 -4.59 0.59
N ILE A 99 -10.35 -5.83 0.97
CA ILE A 99 -8.97 -6.32 1.09
C ILE A 99 -8.26 -6.37 -0.28
N GLU A 100 -8.96 -6.72 -1.36
CA GLU A 100 -8.38 -6.74 -2.72
C GLU A 100 -7.86 -5.37 -3.19
N ARG A 101 -8.30 -4.27 -2.57
CA ARG A 101 -7.88 -2.90 -2.89
C ARG A 101 -6.63 -2.45 -2.13
N PHE A 102 -6.12 -3.23 -1.18
CA PHE A 102 -4.88 -2.91 -0.47
C PHE A 102 -3.65 -3.28 -1.30
N HIS A 103 -2.79 -2.31 -1.60
CA HIS A 103 -1.63 -2.57 -2.45
C HIS A 103 -0.61 -3.54 -1.83
N GLY A 104 -0.46 -3.58 -0.52
CA GLY A 104 0.52 -4.47 0.10
C GLY A 104 0.42 -4.56 1.61
N PHE A 105 1.05 -5.61 2.14
CA PHE A 105 1.16 -5.88 3.57
C PHE A 105 2.63 -5.95 3.99
N ILE A 106 2.97 -5.28 5.09
CA ILE A 106 4.29 -5.36 5.70
C ILE A 106 4.18 -6.20 6.97
N LYS A 107 4.84 -7.36 6.96
CA LYS A 107 4.97 -8.23 8.14
C LYS A 107 5.86 -7.55 9.18
N GLY A 108 5.26 -6.93 10.19
CA GLY A 108 5.98 -6.16 11.22
C GLY A 108 7.03 -6.97 11.98
N TRP A 109 6.86 -8.28 12.12
CA TRP A 109 7.83 -9.16 12.79
C TRP A 109 9.11 -9.43 11.98
N ASN A 110 9.12 -9.09 10.69
CA ASN A 110 10.35 -9.12 9.89
C ASN A 110 11.19 -7.85 10.07
N ILE A 111 10.65 -6.83 10.75
CA ILE A 111 11.37 -5.59 11.04
C ILE A 111 12.22 -5.82 12.29
N PRO A 112 13.55 -5.67 12.21
CA PRO A 112 14.42 -5.86 13.37
C PRO A 112 14.07 -4.86 14.46
N ARG A 113 14.15 -5.30 15.72
CA ARG A 113 14.04 -4.37 16.85
C ARG A 113 15.26 -3.45 16.86
N MET A 114 15.02 -2.18 17.15
CA MET A 114 16.10 -1.20 17.32
C MET A 114 17.03 -1.66 18.45
N ASN A 115 18.33 -1.66 18.19
CA ASN A 115 19.38 -1.89 19.17
C ASN A 115 20.45 -0.80 19.02
N ASP A 116 21.41 -0.75 19.94
CA ASP A 116 22.42 0.30 19.93
C ASP A 116 23.33 0.26 18.70
N ASP A 117 23.55 -0.92 18.11
CA ASP A 117 24.36 -1.10 16.90
C ASP A 117 23.68 -0.55 15.63
N LEU A 118 22.36 -0.39 15.65
CA LEU A 118 21.59 0.23 14.57
C LEU A 118 21.61 1.77 14.63
N LYS A 119 22.22 2.36 15.67
CA LYS A 119 22.36 3.82 15.78
C LYS A 119 23.45 4.30 14.82
N ILE A 120 23.04 5.08 13.83
CA ILE A 120 23.96 5.73 12.90
C ILE A 120 24.46 7.03 13.53
N SER A 121 25.78 7.21 13.59
CA SER A 121 26.42 8.49 13.96
C SER A 121 27.05 9.11 12.71
N GLY A 122 26.25 9.86 11.95
CA GLY A 122 26.69 10.48 10.70
C GLY A 122 25.76 11.59 10.24
N TRP A 123 26.03 12.11 9.03
CA TRP A 123 25.16 13.09 8.39
C TRP A 123 23.83 12.46 8.01
N ALA A 124 22.74 13.15 8.31
CA ALA A 124 21.39 12.75 7.97
C ALA A 124 20.61 13.95 7.42
N LEU A 125 19.55 13.67 6.66
CA LEU A 125 18.60 14.69 6.25
C LEU A 125 17.66 15.00 7.42
N ASN A 126 17.32 16.28 7.58
CA ASN A 126 16.23 16.67 8.47
C ASN A 126 14.92 16.01 7.96
N SER A 127 14.12 15.45 8.87
CA SER A 127 12.90 14.72 8.53
C SER A 127 11.89 15.58 7.75
N GLU A 128 11.72 16.85 8.10
CA GLU A 128 10.78 17.76 7.41
C GLU A 128 11.23 18.04 5.98
N TYR A 129 12.55 18.21 5.78
CA TYR A 129 13.14 18.39 4.47
C TYR A 129 13.00 17.13 3.62
N PHE A 130 13.27 15.96 4.20
CA PHE A 130 13.08 14.68 3.53
C PHE A 130 11.61 14.44 3.15
N CYS A 131 10.67 14.72 4.05
CA CYS A 131 9.24 14.63 3.77
C CYS A 131 8.83 15.53 2.60
N SER A 132 9.35 16.76 2.54
CA SER A 132 9.07 17.69 1.43
C SER A 132 9.58 17.13 0.10
N ILE A 133 10.78 16.53 0.07
CA ILE A 133 11.30 15.85 -1.12
C ILE A 133 10.38 14.70 -1.54
N MET A 134 9.95 13.86 -0.60
CA MET A 134 9.08 12.72 -0.89
C MET A 134 7.70 13.15 -1.39
N HIS A 135 7.17 14.27 -0.88
CA HIS A 135 5.94 14.90 -1.36
C HIS A 135 6.07 15.33 -2.82
N GLU A 136 7.12 16.07 -3.16
CA GLU A 136 7.37 16.51 -4.55
C GLU A 136 7.58 15.31 -5.49
N LEU A 137 8.40 14.33 -5.08
CA LEU A 137 8.63 13.11 -5.84
C LEU A 137 7.36 12.30 -6.06
N ARG A 138 6.33 12.41 -5.21
CA ARG A 138 5.05 11.70 -5.40
C ARG A 138 4.43 12.04 -6.74
N SER A 139 4.47 13.31 -7.14
CA SER A 139 3.90 13.83 -8.38
C SER A 139 4.73 13.50 -9.64
N ASP A 140 6.00 13.13 -9.47
CA ASP A 140 6.88 12.80 -10.58
C ASP A 140 6.47 11.47 -11.25
N MET A 141 5.93 11.57 -12.47
CA MET A 141 5.48 10.42 -13.26
C MET A 141 6.62 9.66 -13.94
N THR A 142 7.83 10.24 -14.04
CA THR A 142 8.95 9.63 -14.77
C THR A 142 9.32 8.26 -14.19
N TYR A 143 9.35 8.13 -12.86
CA TYR A 143 9.59 6.85 -12.18
C TYR A 143 8.55 5.78 -12.53
N ARG A 144 7.29 6.18 -12.74
CA ARG A 144 6.24 5.22 -13.12
C ARG A 144 6.49 4.71 -14.53
N THR A 145 6.84 5.59 -15.47
CA THR A 145 7.23 5.22 -16.83
C THR A 145 8.41 4.25 -16.84
N ILE A 146 9.45 4.51 -16.03
CA ILE A 146 10.60 3.61 -15.89
C ILE A 146 10.18 2.22 -15.39
N VAL A 147 9.32 2.15 -14.37
CA VAL A 147 8.81 0.86 -13.87
C VAL A 147 7.97 0.14 -14.92
N ASP A 148 7.19 0.89 -15.71
CA ASP A 148 6.40 0.32 -16.80
C ASP A 148 7.28 -0.28 -17.92
N GLU A 149 8.44 0.32 -18.20
CA GLU A 149 9.44 -0.23 -19.14
C GLU A 149 10.16 -1.46 -18.58
N LEU A 150 10.47 -1.47 -17.28
CA LEU A 150 11.22 -2.55 -16.63
C LEU A 150 10.36 -3.77 -16.29
N VAL A 151 9.04 -3.62 -16.14
CA VAL A 151 8.14 -4.71 -15.72
C VAL A 151 7.24 -5.15 -16.87
N ASP A 152 7.55 -6.32 -17.41
CA ASP A 152 6.72 -7.03 -18.38
C ASP A 152 5.53 -7.71 -17.68
N VAL A 153 4.32 -7.38 -18.15
CA VAL A 153 3.05 -7.83 -17.57
C VAL A 153 2.38 -8.77 -18.57
N PRO A 154 2.03 -10.01 -18.16
CA PRO A 154 1.41 -10.96 -19.07
C PRO A 154 0.02 -10.51 -19.54
N ALA A 155 -0.38 -10.95 -20.73
CA ALA A 155 -1.72 -10.70 -21.25
C ALA A 155 -2.80 -11.29 -20.32
N GLY A 156 -3.84 -10.51 -20.03
CA GLY A 156 -4.92 -10.91 -19.12
C GLY A 156 -4.57 -10.84 -17.63
N ALA A 157 -3.45 -10.19 -17.27
CA ALA A 157 -3.12 -9.95 -15.87
C ALA A 157 -4.21 -9.14 -15.16
N ASP A 158 -4.46 -9.49 -13.90
CA ASP A 158 -5.35 -8.72 -13.04
C ASP A 158 -4.83 -7.29 -12.87
N THR A 159 -5.71 -6.31 -13.09
CA THR A 159 -5.36 -4.89 -13.11
C THR A 159 -5.01 -4.39 -11.71
N ARG A 160 -5.67 -4.88 -10.65
CA ARG A 160 -5.40 -4.47 -9.26
C ARG A 160 -4.05 -5.00 -8.78
N ASP A 161 -3.76 -6.27 -9.07
CA ASP A 161 -2.48 -6.89 -8.74
C ASP A 161 -1.33 -6.19 -9.46
N THR A 162 -1.52 -5.88 -10.75
CA THR A 162 -0.53 -5.16 -11.56
C THR A 162 -0.28 -3.76 -11.01
N GLU A 163 -1.34 -2.99 -10.74
CA GLU A 163 -1.21 -1.63 -10.18
C GLU A 163 -0.56 -1.64 -8.80
N ALA A 164 -0.93 -2.58 -7.93
CA ALA A 164 -0.34 -2.70 -6.60
C ALA A 164 1.18 -2.93 -6.65
N VAL A 165 1.62 -3.89 -7.48
CA VAL A 165 3.04 -4.18 -7.63
C VAL A 165 3.79 -2.99 -8.25
N LYS A 166 3.26 -2.41 -9.33
CA LYS A 166 3.92 -1.28 -10.01
C LYS A 166 3.98 -0.02 -9.15
N ARG A 167 2.92 0.33 -8.41
CA ARG A 167 2.91 1.49 -7.51
C ARG A 167 3.91 1.34 -6.37
N ILE A 168 3.98 0.16 -5.73
CA ILE A 168 4.94 -0.07 -4.65
C ILE A 168 6.38 -0.12 -5.19
N ALA A 169 6.62 -0.75 -6.35
CA ALA A 169 7.93 -0.75 -6.98
C ALA A 169 8.39 0.67 -7.33
N THR A 170 7.47 1.51 -7.84
CA THR A 170 7.72 2.94 -8.11
C THR A 170 8.09 3.69 -6.83
N ALA A 171 7.39 3.42 -5.72
CA ALA A 171 7.69 4.03 -4.43
C ALA A 171 9.10 3.65 -3.92
N TYR A 172 9.49 2.37 -4.02
CA TYR A 172 10.85 1.93 -3.68
C TYR A 172 11.90 2.56 -4.58
N LEU A 173 11.62 2.70 -5.89
CA LEU A 173 12.55 3.34 -6.82
C LEU A 173 12.78 4.81 -6.45
N LYS A 174 11.72 5.56 -6.14
CA LYS A 174 11.81 6.95 -5.64
C LYS A 174 12.60 7.04 -4.33
N LEU A 175 12.34 6.12 -3.40
CA LEU A 175 12.95 6.14 -2.07
C LEU A 175 14.44 5.77 -2.08
N LEU A 176 14.81 4.72 -2.82
CA LEU A 176 16.14 4.12 -2.75
C LEU A 176 17.06 4.58 -3.89
N PHE A 177 16.50 4.94 -5.04
CA PHE A 177 17.23 5.34 -6.23
C PHE A 177 16.71 6.67 -6.80
N PRO A 178 16.70 7.76 -6.01
CA PRO A 178 16.18 9.06 -6.45
C PRO A 178 16.99 9.66 -7.63
N ASN A 179 18.18 9.14 -7.93
CA ASN A 179 19.01 9.54 -9.06
C ASN A 179 18.58 8.93 -10.41
N VAL A 180 17.76 7.87 -10.41
CA VAL A 180 17.33 7.18 -11.65
C VAL A 180 16.36 8.06 -12.44
N ARG A 181 16.65 8.26 -13.73
CA ARG A 181 15.85 9.08 -14.65
C ARG A 181 15.43 8.35 -15.92
N LYS A 182 16.06 7.22 -16.22
CA LYS A 182 15.73 6.29 -17.31
C LYS A 182 15.90 4.85 -16.86
N ALA A 183 15.27 3.90 -17.54
CA ALA A 183 15.35 2.49 -17.19
C ALA A 183 16.78 1.92 -17.25
N SER A 184 17.65 2.51 -18.08
CA SER A 184 19.08 2.17 -18.16
C SER A 184 19.93 2.68 -16.98
N ASP A 185 19.41 3.57 -16.13
CA ASP A 185 20.17 4.15 -15.01
C ASP A 185 20.24 3.21 -13.79
N ILE A 186 19.53 2.07 -13.83
CA ILE A 186 19.49 1.07 -12.77
C ILE A 186 19.71 -0.31 -13.37
N SER A 187 20.55 -1.11 -12.71
CA SER A 187 20.75 -2.50 -13.13
C SER A 187 19.50 -3.34 -12.91
N CYS A 188 19.29 -4.34 -13.76
CA CYS A 188 18.16 -5.25 -13.64
C CYS A 188 18.13 -5.95 -12.27
N ASP A 189 19.29 -6.30 -11.71
CA ASP A 189 19.41 -6.99 -10.44
C ASP A 189 19.09 -6.10 -9.24
N GLU A 190 19.52 -4.84 -9.26
CA GLU A 190 19.17 -3.88 -8.20
C GLU A 190 17.67 -3.59 -8.21
N PHE A 191 17.09 -3.33 -9.39
CA PHE A 191 15.65 -3.11 -9.51
C PHE A 191 14.85 -4.33 -9.02
N LYS A 192 15.23 -5.54 -9.45
CA LYS A 192 14.63 -6.81 -8.99
C LYS A 192 14.70 -6.92 -7.48
N ARG A 193 15.88 -6.75 -6.89
CA ARG A 193 16.14 -7.01 -5.47
C ARG A 193 15.48 -6.00 -4.54
N TYR A 194 15.60 -4.72 -4.85
CA TYR A 194 15.22 -3.64 -3.94
C TYR A 194 13.82 -3.09 -4.19
N CYS A 195 13.33 -3.14 -5.43
CA CYS A 195 12.02 -2.58 -5.78
C CYS A 195 10.98 -3.67 -6.06
N PHE A 196 11.19 -4.44 -7.14
CA PHE A 196 10.18 -5.32 -7.68
C PHE A 196 9.85 -6.52 -6.77
N ASN A 197 10.84 -7.27 -6.29
CA ASN A 197 10.60 -8.43 -5.42
C ASN A 197 9.98 -8.03 -4.08
N ARG A 198 10.31 -6.83 -3.57
CA ARG A 198 9.70 -6.28 -2.35
C ARG A 198 8.23 -5.95 -2.59
N ALA A 199 7.91 -5.27 -3.68
CA ALA A 199 6.53 -4.96 -4.07
C ALA A 199 5.69 -6.22 -4.28
N ARG A 200 6.22 -7.20 -5.04
CA ARG A 200 5.55 -8.48 -5.29
C ARG A 200 5.24 -9.22 -3.99
N LYS A 201 6.21 -9.35 -3.07
CA LYS A 201 6.02 -10.06 -1.79
C LYS A 201 4.96 -9.38 -0.90
N MET A 202 4.91 -8.05 -0.91
CA MET A 202 3.89 -7.30 -0.16
C MET A 202 2.48 -7.57 -0.70
N ARG A 203 2.31 -7.62 -2.04
CA ARG A 203 1.02 -7.90 -2.66
C ARG A 203 0.63 -9.39 -2.60
N GLU A 204 1.60 -10.30 -2.68
CA GLU A 204 1.41 -11.74 -2.53
C GLU A 204 0.81 -12.09 -1.17
N THR A 205 1.26 -11.41 -0.11
CA THR A 205 0.70 -11.57 1.23
C THR A 205 -0.80 -11.21 1.26
N ILE A 206 -1.23 -10.16 0.54
CA ILE A 206 -2.65 -9.80 0.42
C ILE A 206 -3.43 -10.91 -0.30
N LYS A 207 -2.87 -11.48 -1.38
CA LYS A 207 -3.53 -12.56 -2.15
C LYS A 207 -3.72 -13.84 -1.35
N ILE A 208 -2.70 -14.25 -0.60
CA ILE A 208 -2.80 -15.41 0.31
C ILE A 208 -3.94 -15.19 1.29
N GLN A 209 -4.00 -14.02 1.91
CA GLN A 209 -5.03 -13.71 2.88
C GLN A 209 -6.44 -13.61 2.28
N LEU A 210 -6.57 -13.12 1.04
CA LEU A 210 -7.84 -13.16 0.30
C LEU A 210 -8.31 -14.60 0.09
N GLY A 211 -7.42 -15.51 -0.31
CA GLY A 211 -7.75 -16.92 -0.49
C GLY A 211 -8.13 -17.64 0.81
N LEU A 212 -7.67 -17.17 1.96
CA LEU A 212 -8.09 -17.66 3.28
C LEU A 212 -9.47 -17.12 3.70
N LEU A 213 -9.80 -15.89 3.30
CA LEU A 213 -11.08 -15.24 3.62
C LEU A 213 -12.22 -15.73 2.70
N ASP A 214 -11.90 -15.97 1.44
CA ASP A 214 -12.89 -16.22 0.39
C ASP A 214 -12.38 -17.29 -0.58
N THR A 215 -13.14 -18.39 -0.67
CA THR A 215 -12.79 -19.55 -1.48
C THR A 215 -12.69 -19.24 -2.97
N GLU A 216 -13.32 -18.16 -3.44
CA GLU A 216 -13.20 -17.72 -4.83
C GLU A 216 -11.77 -17.28 -5.18
N TYR A 217 -11.01 -16.82 -4.19
CA TYR A 217 -9.62 -16.37 -4.36
C TYR A 217 -8.60 -17.44 -3.98
N ALA A 218 -9.04 -18.57 -3.43
CA ALA A 218 -8.16 -19.66 -3.02
C ALA A 218 -7.40 -20.24 -4.23
N GLY A 219 -6.07 -20.27 -4.13
CA GLY A 219 -5.18 -20.78 -5.17
C GLY A 219 -4.98 -19.85 -6.38
N LYS A 220 -5.50 -18.61 -6.34
CA LYS A 220 -5.19 -17.59 -7.35
C LYS A 220 -3.87 -16.90 -7.03
N ASP A 221 -2.83 -17.21 -7.80
CA ASP A 221 -1.52 -16.57 -7.69
C ASP A 221 -1.50 -15.18 -8.34
N LEU A 222 -0.44 -14.43 -8.04
CA LEU A 222 -0.15 -13.18 -8.75
C LEU A 222 0.17 -13.47 -10.23
N PRO A 223 -0.07 -12.49 -11.12
CA PRO A 223 0.40 -12.57 -12.50
C PRO A 223 1.89 -12.88 -12.56
N ASN A 224 2.30 -13.68 -13.56
CA ASN A 224 3.70 -14.03 -13.76
C ASN A 224 4.47 -12.87 -14.41
N PHE A 225 4.68 -11.82 -13.63
CA PHE A 225 5.45 -10.64 -14.00
C PHE A 225 6.90 -11.01 -14.28
N LYS A 226 7.49 -10.39 -15.31
CA LYS A 226 8.93 -10.50 -15.60
C LYS A 226 9.56 -9.12 -15.51
N VAL A 227 10.85 -9.09 -15.16
CA VAL A 227 11.63 -7.87 -15.25
C VAL A 227 12.53 -7.98 -16.47
N VAL A 228 12.43 -7.00 -17.36
CA VAL A 228 13.17 -6.92 -18.62
C VAL A 228 14.61 -6.51 -18.34
N ASN A 229 15.57 -7.17 -18.99
CA ASN A 229 16.96 -6.74 -18.98
C ASN A 229 17.21 -5.89 -20.24
N LEU A 230 17.44 -4.59 -20.04
CA LEU A 230 17.69 -3.64 -21.14
C LEU A 230 19.17 -3.57 -21.53
N GLU A 231 20.06 -4.30 -20.85
CA GLU A 231 21.49 -4.38 -21.18
C GLU A 231 21.79 -5.39 -22.32
N GLU A 232 20.79 -6.14 -22.79
CA GLU A 232 20.92 -7.21 -23.81
C GLU A 232 20.34 -6.84 -25.19
N GLU A 233 19.93 -5.59 -25.43
CA GLU A 233 19.55 -5.06 -26.75
C GLU A 233 20.65 -4.15 -27.34
#